data_AF-A0A379S504-F1
#
_entry.id   AF-A0A379S504-F1
#
_cell.length_a   1.000
_cell.length_b   1.000
_cell.length_c   1.000
_cell.angle_alpha   90.00
_cell.angle_beta   90.00
_cell.angle_gamma   90.00
#
_symmetry.space_group_name_H-M   'P 1'
#
loop_
_entity.id
_entity.type
_entity.pdbx_description
1 polymer ?
#
loop_
_entity_poly.entity_id
_entity_poly.type
_entity_poly.pdbx_seq_one_letter_code
_entity_poly.pdbx_strand_id
1 'polypeptide(L)'
;MFGYRSNVPKVRLTTDRLVVRLVHERDAWRLADYYAENRHFLKPWEPVRDESHCYPSGWQARLGMIGEISQTGAPPFISRWL
;
A
#
# COMPACT_ATOMS: atom_id res chain seq x y z
N MET A 1 -23.84 -11.16 -18.25
CA MET A 1 -23.19 -10.58 -17.06
C MET A 1 -21.76 -10.26 -17.44
N PHE A 2 -21.48 -8.99 -17.76
CA PHE A 2 -20.17 -8.57 -18.26
C PHE A 2 -19.18 -8.57 -17.10
N GLY A 3 -18.26 -9.54 -17.09
CA GLY A 3 -17.11 -9.51 -16.21
C GLY A 3 -16.21 -8.36 -16.63
N TYR A 4 -16.25 -7.25 -15.90
CA TYR A 4 -15.19 -6.27 -15.92
C TYR A 4 -13.94 -6.93 -15.34
N ARG A 5 -13.28 -7.78 -16.13
CA ARG A 5 -11.86 -8.02 -15.93
C ARG A 5 -11.22 -6.68 -16.23
N SER A 6 -11.02 -5.90 -15.18
CA SER A 6 -10.20 -4.70 -15.20
C SER A 6 -8.81 -5.15 -15.63
N ASN A 7 -8.59 -5.21 -16.95
CA ASN A 7 -7.29 -5.41 -17.56
C ASN A 7 -6.47 -4.11 -17.42
N VAL A 8 -6.58 -3.47 -16.25
CA VAL A 8 -5.81 -2.30 -15.88
C VAL A 8 -4.37 -2.76 -15.95
N PRO A 9 -3.55 -2.16 -16.81
CA PRO A 9 -2.16 -2.55 -16.94
C PRO A 9 -1.54 -2.54 -15.54
N LYS A 10 -0.99 -3.68 -15.11
CA LYS A 10 -0.24 -3.74 -13.87
C LYS A 10 1.02 -2.92 -14.09
N VAL A 11 0.94 -1.63 -13.78
CA VAL A 11 2.07 -0.70 -13.90
C VAL A 11 3.18 -1.26 -13.00
N ARG A 12 4.24 -1.73 -13.65
CA ARG A 12 5.41 -2.30 -13.02
C ARG A 12 6.62 -1.64 -13.64
N LEU A 13 7.34 -0.86 -12.84
CA LEU A 13 8.59 -0.24 -13.25
C LEU A 13 9.72 -1.08 -12.65
N THR A 14 10.62 -1.58 -13.49
CA THR A 14 11.73 -2.43 -13.06
C THR A 14 13.05 -1.83 -13.49
N THR A 15 13.97 -1.73 -12.54
CA THR A 15 15.40 -1.50 -12.75
C THR A 15 16.17 -2.75 -12.29
N ASP A 16 17.49 -2.76 -12.45
CA ASP A 16 18.36 -3.85 -12.02
C ASP A 16 18.21 -4.21 -10.53
N ARG A 17 17.91 -3.22 -9.69
CA ARG A 17 17.86 -3.37 -8.21
C ARG A 17 16.52 -3.02 -7.57
N LEU A 18 15.57 -2.48 -8.33
CA LEU A 18 14.31 -1.96 -7.79
C LEU A 18 13.13 -2.40 -8.65
N VAL A 19 12.07 -2.85 -7.98
CA VAL A 19 10.77 -3.13 -8.59
C VAL A 19 9.72 -2.27 -7.92
N VAL A 20 9.14 -1.34 -8.69
CA VAL A 20 7.99 -0.54 -8.27
C VAL A 20 6.75 -1.16 -8.89
N ARG A 21 5.78 -1.51 -8.04
CA ARG A 21 4.50 -2.11 -8.44
C ARG A 21 3.41 -1.67 -7.47
N LEU A 22 2.17 -1.84 -7.90
CA LEU A 22 1.03 -1.70 -6.99
C LEU A 22 1.13 -2.68 -5.82
N VAL A 23 0.73 -2.19 -4.65
CA VAL A 23 0.70 -2.95 -3.41
C VAL A 23 -0.41 -4.01 -3.45
N HIS A 24 -0.16 -5.15 -2.82
CA HIS A 24 -1.14 -6.23 -2.70
C HIS A 24 -1.28 -6.63 -1.23
N GLU A 25 -2.45 -7.12 -0.83
CA GLU A 25 -2.73 -7.65 0.52
C GLU A 25 -1.63 -8.56 1.11
N ARG A 26 -1.00 -9.43 0.30
CA ARG A 26 0.10 -10.30 0.74
C ARG A 26 1.35 -9.55 1.21
N ASP A 27 1.48 -8.26 0.87
CA ASP A 27 2.61 -7.42 1.22
C ASP A 27 2.45 -6.78 2.62
N ALA A 28 1.33 -7.04 3.32
CA ALA A 28 1.07 -6.51 4.66
C ALA A 28 2.22 -6.74 5.65
N TRP A 29 2.81 -7.94 5.64
CA TRP A 29 3.93 -8.29 6.50
C TRP A 29 5.18 -7.48 6.18
N ARG A 30 5.56 -7.41 4.88
CA ARG A 30 6.73 -6.64 4.45
C ARG A 30 6.59 -5.15 4.74
N LEU A 31 5.37 -4.62 4.64
CA LEU A 31 5.09 -3.23 5.00
C LEU A 31 5.22 -3.02 6.51
N ALA A 32 4.65 -3.89 7.32
CA ALA A 32 4.77 -3.81 8.77
C ALA A 32 6.25 -3.82 9.22
N ASP A 33 7.04 -4.75 8.68
CA ASP A 33 8.49 -4.84 8.98
C ASP A 33 9.22 -3.57 8.55
N TYR A 34 8.96 -3.06 7.34
CA TYR A 34 9.56 -1.82 6.85
C TYR A 34 9.27 -0.62 7.76
N TYR A 35 8.01 -0.44 8.18
CA TYR A 35 7.63 0.66 9.06
C TYR A 35 8.16 0.47 10.49
N ALA A 36 8.26 -0.76 10.98
CA ALA A 36 8.83 -1.06 12.29
C ALA A 36 10.33 -0.74 12.33
N GLU A 37 11.09 -1.18 11.31
CA GLU A 37 12.53 -0.90 11.19
C GLU A 37 12.82 0.59 11.04
N ASN A 38 12.00 1.30 10.25
CA ASN A 38 12.24 2.71 9.93
C ASN A 38 11.51 3.69 10.87
N ARG A 39 10.86 3.21 11.94
CA ARG A 39 10.01 4.03 12.83
C ARG A 39 10.69 5.32 13.29
N HIS A 40 11.93 5.22 13.77
CA HIS A 40 12.69 6.36 14.30
C HIS A 40 13.04 7.38 13.20
N PHE A 41 13.33 6.89 11.99
CA PHE A 41 13.68 7.73 10.85
C PHE A 41 12.45 8.40 10.24
N LEU A 42 11.28 7.75 10.26
CA LEU A 42 10.03 8.27 9.70
C LEU A 42 9.29 9.23 10.63
N LYS A 43 9.45 9.08 11.95
CA LYS A 43 8.77 9.90 12.98
C LYS A 43 8.84 11.43 12.77
N PRO A 44 9.96 12.04 12.36
CA PRO A 44 10.00 13.49 12.14
C PRO A 44 9.40 13.94 10.81
N TRP A 45 9.29 13.05 9.81
CA TRP A 45 8.88 13.39 8.44
C TRP A 45 7.42 13.07 8.15
N GLU A 46 6.83 12.15 8.90
CA GLU A 46 5.44 11.75 8.73
C GLU A 46 4.56 12.34 9.84
N PRO A 47 3.27 12.63 9.56
CA PRO A 47 2.30 12.98 10.57
C PRO A 47 2.27 11.96 11.71
N VAL A 48 1.85 12.37 12.89
CA VAL A 48 1.69 11.44 14.02
C VAL A 48 0.68 10.36 13.62
N ARG A 49 1.15 9.11 13.52
CA ARG A 49 0.33 7.94 13.20
C ARG A 49 0.28 6.99 14.38
N ASP A 50 -0.80 6.22 14.44
CA ASP A 50 -0.99 5.15 15.40
C ASP A 50 -0.04 3.96 15.15
N GLU A 51 0.32 3.23 16.22
CA GLU A 51 1.29 2.13 16.18
C GLU A 51 0.81 0.93 15.36
N SER A 52 -0.46 0.88 14.97
CA SER A 52 -1.04 -0.10 14.03
C SER A 52 -0.28 -0.26 12.71
N HIS A 53 0.55 0.72 12.31
CA HIS A 53 1.42 0.61 11.12
C HIS A 53 2.62 -0.32 11.31
N CYS A 54 2.97 -0.66 12.55
CA CYS A 54 4.04 -1.64 12.84
C CYS A 54 3.48 -3.07 12.91
N TYR A 55 2.17 -3.26 12.74
CA TYR A 55 1.52 -4.56 12.84
C TYR A 55 0.88 -4.99 11.51
N PRO A 56 1.05 -6.26 11.09
CA PRO A 56 0.48 -6.76 9.84
C PRO A 56 -1.06 -6.65 9.78
N SER A 57 -1.74 -6.78 10.91
CA SER A 57 -3.21 -6.68 11.01
C SER A 57 -3.74 -5.30 10.59
N GLY A 58 -3.02 -4.22 10.96
CA GLY A 58 -3.37 -2.85 10.55
C GLY A 58 -3.22 -2.65 9.04
N TRP A 59 -2.24 -3.30 8.43
CA TRP A 59 -2.04 -3.25 6.98
C TRP A 59 -3.03 -4.11 6.21
N GLN A 60 -3.43 -5.28 6.71
CA GLN A 60 -4.41 -6.15 6.05
C GLN A 60 -5.73 -5.41 5.77
N ALA A 61 -6.29 -4.72 6.77
CA ALA A 61 -7.52 -3.96 6.63
C ALA A 61 -7.39 -2.83 5.59
N ARG A 62 -6.27 -2.09 5.61
CA ARG A 62 -6.02 -1.00 4.67
C ARG A 62 -5.78 -1.48 3.24
N LEU A 63 -5.02 -2.56 3.08
CA LEU A 63 -4.72 -3.12 1.77
C LEU A 63 -5.96 -3.75 1.11
N GLY A 64 -6.87 -4.34 1.90
CA GLY A 64 -8.18 -4.76 1.41
C GLY A 64 -8.97 -3.58 0.84
N MET A 65 -9.09 -2.49 1.61
CA MET A 65 -9.75 -1.26 1.15
C MET A 65 -9.10 -0.67 -0.12
N ILE A 66 -7.76 -0.59 -0.17
CA ILE A 66 -7.01 -0.10 -1.34
C ILE A 66 -7.23 -1.02 -2.55
N GLY A 67 -7.28 -2.33 -2.34
CA GLY A 67 -7.56 -3.33 -3.37
C GLY A 67 -8.94 -3.16 -3.98
N GLU A 68 -9.97 -2.97 -3.16
CA GLU A 68 -11.35 -2.71 -3.58
C GLU A 68 -11.45 -1.42 -4.41
N ILE A 69 -10.87 -0.31 -3.93
CA ILE A 69 -10.88 0.99 -4.63
C ILE A 69 -10.18 0.87 -6.00
N SER A 70 -9.05 0.14 -6.04
CA SER A 70 -8.29 -0.07 -7.26
C SER A 70 -9.07 -0.87 -8.31
N GLN A 71 -9.97 -1.78 -7.89
CA GLN A 71 -10.83 -2.53 -8.81
C GLN A 71 -11.91 -1.64 -9.44
N THR A 72 -12.36 -0.60 -8.74
CA THR A 72 -13.33 0.38 -9.27
C THR A 72 -12.69 1.35 -10.29
N GLY A 73 -11.36 1.33 -10.46
CA GLY A 73 -10.64 2.25 -11.34
C GLY A 73 -10.50 3.67 -10.78
N ALA A 74 -10.97 3.90 -9.54
CA ALA A 74 -10.66 5.10 -8.80
C ALA A 74 -9.18 5.00 -8.33
N PRO A 75 -8.38 6.07 -8.45
CA PRO A 75 -7.05 6.06 -7.86
C PRO A 75 -7.20 5.77 -6.36
N PRO A 76 -6.50 4.77 -5.80
CA PRO A 76 -6.55 4.54 -4.36
C PRO A 76 -6.18 5.86 -3.71
N PHE A 77 -7.08 6.35 -2.85
CA PHE A 77 -6.94 7.64 -2.20
C PHE A 77 -5.52 7.75 -1.65
N ILE A 78 -4.66 8.49 -2.35
CA ILE A 78 -3.45 9.05 -1.79
C ILE A 78 -4.04 9.98 -0.74
N SER A 79 -4.11 9.50 0.50
CA SER A 79 -4.50 10.33 1.62
C SER A 79 -3.67 11.59 1.48
N ARG A 80 -4.40 12.64 1.17
CA ARG A 80 -3.95 14.00 1.02
C ARG A 80 -2.91 14.25 2.10
N TRP A 81 -1.69 14.59 1.72
CA TRP A 81 -0.69 15.13 2.63
C TRP A 81 -1.09 16.58 3.00
N LEU A 82 -2.31 16.77 3.52
CA LEU A 82 -2.84 17.97 4.16
C LEU A 82 -3.86 17.56 5.23
#